data_AF-A0A193FVJ8-F1
#
_entry.id   AF-A0A193FVJ8-F1
#
_cell.length_a   1.000
_cell.length_b   1.000
_cell.length_c   1.000
_cell.angle_alpha   90.00
_cell.angle_beta   90.00
_cell.angle_gamma   90.00
#
_symmetry.space_group_name_H-M   'P 1'
#
loop_
_entity.id
_entity.type
_entity.pdbx_description
1 polymer ?
#
loop_
_entity_poly.entity_id
_entity_poly.type
_entity_poly.pdbx_seq_one_letter_code
_entity_poly.pdbx_strand_id
1 'polypeptide(L)'
;MTQSTRILILATALLAGCATPQERLARGLRTLHGQHLEAAIQRLGVPVGEENVAGMRILVWSTNETRTDTVTQTTRASAGLFKGDKLKDIDASFSVQTPIVVHVHCTIRLRIGKDDIILGSDYNGDLWTCRRYIHALNPDDWINRLEVG
;
A
#
# COMPACT_ATOMS: atom_id res chain seq x y z
N MET A 1 42.50 15.89 -37.60
CA MET A 1 41.52 16.99 -37.59
C MET A 1 40.19 16.38 -37.19
N THR A 2 39.88 16.44 -35.88
CA THR A 2 38.79 17.26 -35.28
C THR A 2 37.42 16.79 -35.75
N GLN A 3 36.52 16.31 -34.88
CA GLN A 3 35.72 17.24 -34.08
C GLN A 3 35.00 16.52 -32.93
N SER A 4 35.28 16.98 -31.71
CA SER A 4 34.51 16.75 -30.49
C SER A 4 33.09 17.32 -30.64
N THR A 5 32.06 16.56 -30.27
CA THR A 5 30.79 17.18 -29.85
C THR A 5 30.24 16.45 -28.63
N ARG A 6 30.19 17.19 -27.54
CA ARG A 6 29.71 16.79 -26.22
C ARG A 6 28.21 16.49 -26.30
N ILE A 7 27.82 15.22 -26.15
CA ILE A 7 26.44 14.86 -25.79
C ILE A 7 26.50 14.37 -24.33
N LEU A 8 26.66 15.34 -23.44
CA LEU A 8 26.34 15.20 -22.03
C LEU A 8 25.16 16.15 -21.80
N ILE A 9 24.23 15.78 -20.93
CA ILE A 9 23.00 16.52 -20.55
C ILE A 9 21.78 16.12 -21.39
N LEU A 10 21.10 15.03 -21.00
CA LEU A 10 19.61 14.96 -20.94
C LEU A 10 19.09 13.61 -20.37
N ALA A 11 19.67 13.07 -19.28
CA ALA A 11 19.24 11.77 -18.72
C ALA A 11 18.93 11.78 -17.21
N THR A 12 18.72 12.95 -16.61
CA THR A 12 18.52 13.10 -15.15
C THR A 12 17.07 13.36 -14.71
N ALA A 13 16.08 13.34 -15.62
CA ALA A 13 14.69 13.71 -15.30
C ALA A 13 13.74 12.53 -14.96
N LEU A 14 14.21 11.29 -14.89
CA LEU A 14 13.35 10.09 -14.80
C LEU A 14 13.28 9.39 -13.42
N LEU A 15 13.83 9.97 -12.36
CA LEU A 15 13.84 9.35 -11.02
C LEU A 15 13.00 10.08 -9.97
N ALA A 16 12.07 10.95 -10.37
CA ALA A 16 10.95 11.31 -9.50
C ALA A 16 10.01 10.10 -9.36
N GLY A 17 10.48 9.05 -8.68
CA GLY A 17 9.70 7.86 -8.38
C GLY A 17 8.57 8.26 -7.44
N CYS A 18 7.33 8.19 -7.92
CA CYS A 18 6.15 8.26 -7.07
C CYS A 18 6.29 7.18 -5.99
N ALA A 19 6.63 7.57 -4.76
CA ALA A 19 6.78 6.62 -3.68
C ALA A 19 5.41 5.95 -3.44
N THR A 20 5.34 4.65 -3.69
CA THR A 20 4.08 3.92 -3.51
C THR A 20 3.67 3.95 -2.03
N PRO A 21 2.38 3.83 -1.69
CA PRO A 21 1.94 3.77 -0.29
C PRO A 21 2.68 2.70 0.52
N GLN A 22 2.98 1.56 -0.11
CA GLN A 22 3.78 0.48 0.47
C GLN A 22 5.22 0.93 0.81
N GLU A 23 5.89 1.61 -0.11
CA GLU A 23 7.23 2.13 0.13
C GLU A 23 7.26 3.21 1.21
N ARG A 24 6.25 4.09 1.23
CA ARG A 24 6.10 5.14 2.26
C ARG A 24 5.88 4.54 3.64
N LEU A 25 5.06 3.50 3.75
CA LEU A 25 4.89 2.75 5.00
C LEU A 25 6.20 2.11 5.45
N ALA A 26 6.83 1.34 4.56
CA ALA A 26 8.06 0.63 4.87
C ALA A 26 9.20 1.60 5.23
N ARG A 27 9.30 2.74 4.54
CA ARG A 27 10.28 3.79 4.82
C ARG A 27 10.02 4.44 6.17
N GLY A 28 8.78 4.86 6.44
CA GLY A 28 8.38 5.44 7.72
C GLY A 28 8.67 4.49 8.89
N LEU A 29 8.34 3.21 8.74
CA LEU A 29 8.65 2.19 9.74
C LEU A 29 10.14 1.97 9.99
N ARG A 30 10.98 2.12 8.95
CA ARG A 30 12.44 2.07 9.11
C ARG A 30 12.99 3.23 9.92
N THR A 31 12.34 4.40 9.90
CA THR A 31 12.78 5.56 10.70
C THR A 31 12.68 5.32 12.22
N LEU A 32 11.86 4.36 12.64
CA LEU A 32 11.72 3.99 14.04
C LEU A 32 12.83 3.06 14.53
N HIS A 33 13.56 2.39 13.62
CA HIS A 33 14.62 1.47 14.02
C HIS A 33 15.73 2.22 14.76
N GLY A 34 16.10 1.72 15.93
CA GLY A 34 17.11 2.31 16.81
C GLY A 34 16.57 3.45 17.67
N GLN A 35 15.30 3.84 17.50
CA GLN A 35 14.64 4.81 18.37
C GLN A 35 14.06 4.12 19.60
N HIS A 36 13.89 4.91 20.66
CA HIS A 36 13.18 4.48 21.87
C HIS A 36 11.69 4.29 21.56
N LEU A 37 11.05 3.35 22.24
CA LEU A 37 9.63 3.01 22.10
C LEU A 37 8.72 4.23 22.15
N GLU A 38 9.06 5.21 22.99
CA GLU A 38 8.29 6.44 23.13
C GLU A 38 8.11 7.18 21.79
N ALA A 39 9.12 7.17 20.91
CA ALA A 39 9.03 7.79 19.58
C ALA A 39 7.98 7.09 18.70
N ALA A 40 7.85 5.76 18.81
CA ALA A 40 6.79 5.04 18.13
C ALA A 40 5.41 5.35 18.72
N ILE A 41 5.29 5.43 20.06
CA ILE A 41 4.03 5.78 20.72
C ILE A 41 3.58 7.19 20.33
N GLN A 42 4.49 8.16 20.28
CA GLN A 42 4.20 9.54 19.89
C GLN A 42 3.68 9.63 18.44
N ARG A 43 4.20 8.79 17.53
CA ARG A 43 3.78 8.79 16.11
C ARG A 43 2.53 7.94 15.88
N LEU A 44 2.57 6.67 16.28
CA LEU A 44 1.55 5.65 15.97
C LEU A 44 0.40 5.62 16.99
N GLY A 45 0.57 6.23 18.15
CA GLY A 45 -0.33 6.11 19.29
C GLY A 45 0.01 4.93 20.19
N VAL A 46 -0.89 4.61 21.13
CA VAL A 46 -0.72 3.49 22.05
C VAL A 46 -0.94 2.16 21.32
N PRO A 47 -0.09 1.13 21.52
CA PRO A 47 -0.30 -0.18 20.92
C PRO A 47 -1.58 -0.84 21.45
N VAL A 48 -2.22 -1.65 20.61
CA VAL A 48 -3.43 -2.41 20.98
C VAL A 48 -3.12 -3.68 21.75
N GLY A 49 -1.87 -4.14 21.71
CA GLY A 49 -1.44 -5.34 22.40
C GLY A 49 0.07 -5.52 22.42
N GLU A 50 0.50 -6.47 23.23
CA GLU A 50 1.87 -6.92 23.36
C GLU A 50 1.90 -8.44 23.24
N GLU A 51 2.86 -8.94 22.48
CA GLU A 51 3.14 -10.36 22.29
C GLU A 51 4.56 -10.66 22.74
N ASN A 52 4.81 -11.87 23.22
CA ASN A 52 6.16 -12.37 23.45
C ASN A 52 6.39 -13.60 22.57
N VAL A 53 7.29 -13.46 21.59
CA VAL A 53 7.60 -14.53 20.64
C VAL A 53 9.07 -14.88 20.77
N ALA A 54 9.37 -16.11 21.20
CA ALA A 54 10.73 -16.58 21.43
C ALA A 54 11.57 -15.64 22.34
N GLY A 55 10.96 -15.10 23.40
CA GLY A 55 11.61 -14.17 24.32
C GLY A 55 11.73 -12.74 23.80
N MET A 56 11.25 -12.46 22.59
CA MET A 56 11.21 -11.13 22.00
C MET A 56 9.90 -10.44 22.32
N ARG A 57 9.99 -9.24 22.88
CA ARG A 57 8.84 -8.37 23.11
C ARG A 57 8.40 -7.75 21.77
N ILE A 58 7.14 -7.94 21.39
CA ILE A 58 6.57 -7.42 20.16
C ILE A 58 5.36 -6.57 20.51
N LEU A 59 5.37 -5.30 20.14
CA LEU A 59 4.23 -4.42 20.32
C LEU A 59 3.43 -4.33 19.02
N VAL A 60 2.11 -4.37 19.16
CA VAL A 60 1.17 -4.50 18.05
C VAL A 60 0.29 -3.27 17.96
N TRP A 61 0.21 -2.67 16.78
CA TRP A 61 -0.80 -1.68 16.41
C TRP A 61 -1.67 -2.31 15.35
N SER A 62 -2.99 -2.29 15.53
CA SER A 62 -3.90 -2.88 14.55
C SER A 62 -5.11 -1.99 14.35
N THR A 63 -5.58 -1.94 13.12
CA THR A 63 -6.87 -1.36 12.75
C THR A 63 -7.60 -2.35 11.86
N ASN A 64 -8.89 -2.50 12.10
CA ASN A 64 -9.77 -3.41 11.39
C ASN A 64 -10.98 -2.61 10.94
N GLU A 65 -11.35 -2.73 9.68
CA GLU A 65 -12.48 -2.03 9.08
C GLU A 65 -13.29 -3.02 8.25
N THR A 66 -14.61 -2.86 8.30
CA THR A 66 -15.51 -3.55 7.37
C THR A 66 -16.06 -2.50 6.42
N ARG A 67 -15.86 -2.69 5.12
CA ARG A 67 -16.34 -1.77 4.09
C ARG A 67 -17.13 -2.51 3.03
N THR A 68 -18.02 -1.78 2.37
CA THR A 68 -18.67 -2.28 1.16
C THR A 68 -17.85 -1.80 -0.04
N ASP A 69 -17.38 -2.74 -0.85
CA ASP A 69 -16.70 -2.49 -2.11
C ASP A 69 -17.61 -2.91 -3.27
N THR A 70 -17.29 -2.51 -4.50
CA THR A 70 -18.04 -2.92 -5.69
C THR A 70 -17.16 -3.74 -6.61
N VAL A 71 -17.62 -4.95 -6.95
CA VAL A 71 -16.95 -5.80 -7.93
C VAL A 71 -17.74 -5.85 -9.22
N THR A 72 -17.04 -5.71 -10.34
CA THR A 72 -17.64 -5.85 -11.66
C THR A 72 -17.67 -7.32 -12.05
N GLN A 73 -18.87 -7.87 -12.20
CA GLN A 73 -19.10 -9.19 -12.76
C GLN A 73 -19.45 -9.05 -14.23
N THR A 74 -18.71 -9.74 -15.10
CA THR A 74 -18.94 -9.71 -16.55
C THR A 74 -19.38 -11.09 -17.01
N THR A 75 -20.60 -11.15 -17.54
CA THR A 75 -21.14 -12.36 -18.15
C THR A 75 -21.05 -12.23 -19.67
N ARG A 76 -20.59 -13.31 -20.32
CA ARG A 76 -20.56 -13.41 -21.78
C ARG A 76 -21.51 -14.52 -22.20
N ALA A 77 -22.29 -14.26 -23.23
CA ALA A 77 -23.17 -15.24 -23.87
C ALA A 77 -22.83 -15.28 -25.36
N SER A 78 -22.72 -16.47 -25.92
CA SER A 78 -22.51 -16.68 -27.35
C SER A 78 -23.59 -17.60 -27.90
N ALA A 79 -24.00 -17.37 -29.15
CA ALA A 79 -24.99 -18.17 -29.84
C ALA A 79 -24.66 -18.27 -31.32
N GLY A 80 -24.91 -19.43 -31.92
CA GLY A 80 -24.83 -19.62 -33.36
C GLY A 80 -26.17 -19.29 -34.03
N LEU A 81 -26.15 -18.39 -35.01
CA LEU A 81 -27.30 -18.06 -35.84
C LEU A 81 -27.14 -18.66 -37.24
N PHE A 82 -28.12 -19.44 -37.68
CA PHE A 82 -28.14 -19.93 -39.06
C PHE A 82 -28.80 -18.91 -39.99
N LYS A 83 -28.14 -18.59 -41.10
CA LYS A 83 -28.73 -17.86 -42.24
C LYS A 83 -28.54 -18.69 -43.51
N GLY A 84 -29.48 -19.60 -43.76
CA GLY A 84 -29.30 -20.69 -44.73
C GLY A 84 -28.25 -21.70 -44.21
N ASP A 85 -27.37 -22.17 -45.08
CA ASP A 85 -26.34 -23.19 -44.74
C ASP A 85 -25.11 -22.61 -44.01
N LYS A 86 -25.14 -21.32 -43.65
CA LYS A 86 -24.04 -20.64 -42.98
C LYS A 86 -24.36 -20.40 -41.51
N LEU A 87 -23.52 -20.94 -40.64
CA LEU A 87 -23.51 -20.61 -39.21
C LEU A 87 -22.76 -19.29 -39.01
N LYS A 88 -23.35 -18.37 -38.25
CA LYS A 88 -22.73 -17.12 -37.81
C LYS A 88 -22.80 -17.04 -36.30
N ASP A 89 -21.66 -16.98 -35.64
CA ASP A 89 -21.60 -16.76 -34.20
C ASP A 89 -21.96 -15.31 -33.87
N ILE A 90 -22.68 -15.14 -32.77
CA ILE A 90 -23.05 -13.86 -32.17
C ILE A 90 -22.66 -13.92 -30.71
N ASP A 91 -21.93 -12.91 -30.26
CA ASP A 91 -21.52 -12.74 -28.87
C ASP A 91 -22.20 -11.52 -28.25
N ALA A 92 -22.56 -11.65 -26.98
CA ALA A 92 -23.05 -10.57 -26.13
C ALA A 92 -22.29 -10.58 -24.81
N SER A 93 -21.96 -9.40 -24.29
CA SER A 93 -21.36 -9.24 -22.96
C SER A 93 -22.11 -8.18 -22.19
N PHE A 94 -22.42 -8.46 -20.92
CA PHE A 94 -22.95 -7.46 -20.00
C PHE A 94 -22.15 -7.50 -18.69
N SER A 95 -21.99 -6.32 -18.09
CA SER A 95 -21.27 -6.14 -16.84
C SER A 95 -22.19 -5.53 -15.80
N VAL A 96 -22.20 -6.10 -14.61
CA VAL A 96 -22.96 -5.62 -13.46
C VAL A 96 -22.00 -5.35 -12.32
N GLN A 97 -22.17 -4.21 -11.64
CA GLN A 97 -21.45 -3.92 -10.41
C GLN A 97 -22.26 -4.44 -9.23
N THR A 98 -21.67 -5.35 -8.47
CA THR A 98 -22.30 -5.96 -7.30
C THR A 98 -21.56 -5.50 -6.05
N PRO A 99 -22.27 -4.95 -5.04
CA PRO A 99 -21.65 -4.61 -3.77
C PRO A 99 -21.24 -5.89 -3.03
N ILE A 100 -20.04 -5.91 -2.47
CA ILE A 100 -19.54 -6.96 -1.61
C ILE A 100 -19.05 -6.35 -0.29
N VAL A 101 -19.25 -7.07 0.80
CA VAL A 101 -18.69 -6.68 2.09
C VAL A 101 -17.31 -7.30 2.22
N VAL A 102 -16.31 -6.46 2.47
CA VAL A 102 -14.92 -6.88 2.66
C VAL A 102 -14.44 -6.48 4.05
N HIS A 103 -13.76 -7.42 4.71
CA HIS A 103 -13.08 -7.18 5.98
C HIS A 103 -11.61 -6.90 5.68
N VAL A 104 -11.18 -5.69 5.96
CA VAL A 104 -9.82 -5.23 5.70
C VAL A 104 -9.16 -4.88 7.03
N HIS A 105 -7.85 -5.07 7.11
CA HIS A 105 -7.09 -4.82 8.32
C HIS A 105 -5.73 -4.25 7.97
N CYS A 106 -5.11 -3.59 8.94
CA CYS A 106 -3.71 -3.24 8.91
C CYS A 106 -3.12 -3.44 10.30
N THR A 107 -2.08 -4.26 10.37
CA THR A 107 -1.35 -4.57 11.60
C THR A 107 0.12 -4.19 11.41
N ILE A 108 0.66 -3.41 12.35
CA ILE A 108 2.09 -3.08 12.46
C ILE A 108 2.61 -3.77 13.72
N ARG A 109 3.78 -4.38 13.59
CA ARG A 109 4.49 -5.01 14.70
C ARG A 109 5.87 -4.38 14.84
N LEU A 110 6.21 -3.99 16.06
CA LEU A 110 7.54 -3.50 16.41
C LEU A 110 8.21 -4.48 17.36
N ARG A 111 9.40 -4.92 17.00
CA ARG A 111 10.25 -5.78 17.84
C ARG A 111 11.02 -4.88 18.79
N ILE A 112 10.78 -5.02 20.09
CA ILE A 112 11.38 -4.21 21.13
C ILE A 112 12.49 -5.00 21.80
N GLY A 113 13.67 -4.39 21.84
CA GLY A 113 14.86 -4.92 22.48
C GLY A 113 14.92 -4.59 23.95
N LYS A 114 16.11 -4.80 24.52
CA LYS A 114 16.43 -4.29 25.86
C LYS A 114 16.45 -2.75 25.82
N ASP A 115 16.16 -2.14 26.95
CA ASP A 115 16.11 -0.67 27.10
C ASP A 115 15.09 0.02 26.20
N ASP A 116 14.00 -0.68 25.87
CA ASP A 116 12.87 -0.19 25.07
C ASP A 116 13.27 0.36 23.68
N ILE A 117 14.37 -0.15 23.11
CA ILE A 117 14.83 0.22 21.76
C ILE A 117 14.13 -0.64 20.71
N ILE A 118 13.66 0.00 19.63
CA ILE A 118 13.02 -0.68 18.51
C ILE A 118 14.11 -1.33 17.64
N LEU A 119 14.12 -2.66 17.59
CA LEU A 119 15.07 -3.49 16.81
C LEU A 119 14.60 -3.74 15.37
N GLY A 120 13.34 -3.47 15.09
CA GLY A 120 12.79 -3.61 13.76
C GLY A 120 11.28 -3.62 13.75
N SER A 121 10.75 -3.66 12.54
CA SER A 121 9.34 -3.45 12.29
C SER A 121 8.88 -4.28 11.09
N ASP A 122 7.62 -4.68 11.12
CA ASP A 122 6.91 -5.26 10.00
C ASP A 122 5.45 -4.80 9.98
N TYR A 123 4.78 -5.02 8.86
CA TYR A 123 3.35 -4.79 8.75
C TYR A 123 2.70 -5.87 7.90
N ASN A 124 1.40 -6.08 8.12
CA ASN A 124 0.55 -6.95 7.32
C ASN A 124 -0.82 -6.31 7.14
N GLY A 125 -1.40 -6.43 5.96
CA GLY A 125 -2.75 -5.95 5.68
C GLY A 125 -2.88 -5.13 4.40
N ASP A 126 -4.04 -4.51 4.25
CA ASP A 126 -4.40 -3.68 3.10
C ASP A 126 -3.86 -2.24 3.25
N LEU A 127 -3.25 -1.72 2.17
CA LEU A 127 -2.59 -0.42 2.18
C LEU A 127 -3.55 0.74 2.38
N TRP A 128 -4.81 0.62 1.93
CA TRP A 128 -5.83 1.64 2.17
C TRP A 128 -6.18 1.73 3.66
N THR A 129 -6.29 0.59 4.32
CA THR A 129 -6.52 0.51 5.77
C THR A 129 -5.28 0.99 6.54
N CYS A 130 -4.07 0.73 6.03
CA CYS A 130 -2.82 1.25 6.62
C CYS A 130 -2.61 2.76 6.45
N ARG A 131 -3.45 3.47 5.70
CA ARG A 131 -3.27 4.88 5.36
C ARG A 131 -3.07 5.76 6.59
N ARG A 132 -3.80 5.51 7.68
CA ARG A 132 -3.63 6.25 8.94
C ARG A 132 -2.18 6.18 9.44
N TYR A 133 -1.59 5.00 9.45
CA TYR A 133 -0.21 4.82 9.91
C TYR A 133 0.81 5.38 8.90
N ILE A 134 0.55 5.27 7.60
CA ILE A 134 1.37 5.90 6.57
C ILE A 134 1.47 7.41 6.82
N HIS A 135 0.34 8.07 7.11
CA HIS A 135 0.33 9.50 7.41
C HIS A 135 1.06 9.82 8.72
N ALA A 136 0.81 9.05 9.78
CA ALA A 136 1.45 9.23 11.08
C ALA A 136 2.99 9.13 11.02
N LEU A 137 3.51 8.26 10.15
CA LEU A 137 4.95 8.03 9.98
C LEU A 137 5.62 8.98 8.98
N ASN A 138 4.83 9.68 8.15
CA ASN A 138 5.34 10.61 7.14
C ASN A 138 4.63 11.97 7.30
N PRO A 139 4.81 12.66 8.44
CA PRO A 139 4.15 13.92 8.70
C PRO A 139 4.62 15.05 7.78
N ASP A 140 5.77 14.97 7.10
CA ASP A 140 6.23 16.04 6.21
C ASP A 140 5.59 15.98 4.80
N ASP A 141 4.88 14.89 4.47
CA ASP A 141 4.28 14.68 3.14
C ASP A 141 3.03 15.55 2.87
N TRP A 142 2.52 16.33 3.85
CA TRP A 142 1.45 17.32 3.56
C TRP A 142 1.98 18.57 2.86
N ILE A 143 3.27 18.91 3.02
CA ILE A 143 3.89 20.09 2.39
C ILE A 143 3.94 19.92 0.87
N ASN A 144 4.28 18.72 0.39
CA ASN A 144 4.38 18.42 -1.05
C ASN A 144 3.02 18.25 -1.76
N ARG A 145 1.90 18.32 -1.04
CA ARG A 145 0.54 18.17 -1.62
C ARG A 145 -0.06 19.51 -2.07
N LEU A 146 0.58 20.63 -1.75
CA LEU A 146 0.13 21.98 -2.15
C LEU A 146 0.69 22.44 -3.52
N GLU A 147 1.58 21.68 -4.16
CA GLU A 147 2.16 22.02 -5.47
C GLU A 147 1.49 21.30 -6.65
N VAL A 148 0.46 20.49 -6.38
CA VAL A 148 -0.36 19.79 -7.38
C VAL A 148 -1.83 20.09 -7.10
N GLY A 149 -2.18 21.36 -7.24
CA GLY A 149 -3.55 21.88 -7.27
C GLY A 149 -3.73 22.75 -8.49
#